data_AF-A0A7S6N556-F1
#
_entry.id   AF-A0A7S6N556-F1
#
_cell.length_a   1.000
_cell.length_b   1.000
_cell.length_c   1.000
_cell.angle_alpha   90.00
_cell.angle_beta   90.00
_cell.angle_gamma   90.00
#
_symmetry.space_group_name_H-M   'P 1'
#
loop_
_entity.id
_entity.type
_entity.pdbx_description
1 polymer ?
#
loop_
_entity_poly.entity_id
_entity_poly.type
_entity_poly.pdbx_seq_one_letter_code
_entity_poly.pdbx_strand_id
1 'polypeptide(L)'
;MKEESVFWLGGKPGTQQAAEAPPAASALEPAVRQACQSRGLEPEDFVAALGGQGSWLIHFSADGRRQRIVWNGRERRLVLQAALRAGGWEDLRDCPLAAADEAGVVAGIALLLDGGTPG
;
A
#
# COMPACT_ATOMS: atom_id res chain seq x y z
N MET A 1 -28.84 -5.61 -49.81
CA MET A 1 -28.17 -6.40 -48.76
C MET A 1 -28.37 -5.68 -47.44
N LYS A 2 -28.91 -6.36 -46.42
CA LYS A 2 -29.03 -5.84 -45.06
C LYS A 2 -28.25 -6.81 -44.18
N GLU A 3 -27.19 -6.33 -43.55
CA GLU A 3 -26.42 -7.08 -42.55
C GLU A 3 -27.17 -7.01 -41.22
N GLU A 4 -27.55 -8.17 -40.70
CA GLU A 4 -28.17 -8.34 -39.39
C GLU A 4 -27.12 -8.18 -38.28
N SER A 5 -27.33 -7.22 -37.39
CA SER A 5 -26.52 -7.05 -36.19
C SER A 5 -27.07 -7.94 -35.08
N VAL A 6 -26.25 -8.92 -34.66
CA VAL A 6 -26.54 -9.81 -33.52
C VAL A 6 -26.13 -9.14 -32.20
N PHE A 7 -26.95 -9.43 -31.19
CA PHE A 7 -27.03 -8.91 -29.83
C PHE A 7 -25.77 -9.06 -28.95
N TRP A 8 -25.67 -8.16 -27.97
CA TRP A 8 -25.22 -8.49 -26.60
C TRP A 8 -26.29 -8.03 -25.59
N LEU A 9 -26.87 -8.99 -24.85
CA LEU A 9 -27.77 -8.78 -23.72
C LEU A 9 -26.95 -8.45 -22.48
N GLY A 10 -26.81 -7.17 -22.17
CA GLY A 10 -26.13 -6.71 -20.96
C GLY A 10 -25.83 -5.22 -21.00
N GLY A 11 -26.88 -4.40 -20.82
CA GLY A 11 -26.84 -3.00 -20.36
C GLY A 11 -25.76 -2.07 -20.94
N LYS A 12 -26.19 -1.07 -21.72
CA LYS A 12 -25.40 0.14 -22.01
C LYS A 12 -25.12 0.90 -20.71
N PRO A 13 -23.87 1.22 -20.33
CA PRO A 13 -23.61 2.38 -19.49
C PRO A 13 -23.23 3.53 -20.44
N GLY A 14 -24.03 4.58 -20.65
CA GLY A 14 -24.75 5.29 -19.60
C GLY A 14 -23.71 6.00 -18.76
N THR A 15 -23.22 7.13 -19.29
CA THR A 15 -22.44 8.20 -18.63
C THR A 15 -21.81 7.77 -17.30
N GLN A 16 -20.53 7.36 -17.34
CA GLN A 16 -19.75 7.26 -16.10
C GLN A 16 -19.66 8.66 -15.51
N GLN A 17 -20.56 8.91 -14.56
CA GLN A 17 -20.46 9.93 -13.55
C GLN A 17 -19.05 9.82 -12.99
N ALA A 18 -18.29 10.93 -13.05
CA ALA A 18 -16.94 10.99 -12.53
C ALA A 18 -16.97 10.44 -11.11
N ALA A 19 -16.38 9.26 -10.90
CA ALA A 19 -16.10 8.78 -9.57
C ALA A 19 -15.10 9.79 -9.01
N GLU A 20 -15.54 10.65 -8.11
CA GLU A 20 -14.65 11.42 -7.26
C GLU A 20 -13.74 10.38 -6.58
N ALA A 21 -12.49 10.30 -7.05
CA ALA A 21 -11.54 9.32 -6.55
C ALA A 21 -11.26 9.64 -5.08
N PRO A 22 -11.39 8.67 -4.16
CA PRO A 22 -11.21 8.97 -2.74
C PRO A 22 -9.76 9.42 -2.50
N PRO A 23 -9.50 10.50 -1.74
CA PRO A 23 -8.15 10.82 -1.31
C PRO A 23 -7.77 9.89 -0.15
N ALA A 24 -7.29 8.69 -0.48
CA ALA A 24 -6.86 7.70 0.49
C ALA A 24 -5.74 6.83 -0.14
N ALA A 25 -4.64 6.60 0.56
CA ALA A 25 -3.43 5.90 0.12
C ALA A 25 -2.59 6.57 -1.00
N SER A 26 -3.17 7.00 -2.13
CA SER A 26 -2.37 7.61 -3.22
C SER A 26 -1.71 8.94 -2.82
N ALA A 27 -2.37 9.72 -1.95
CA ALA A 27 -1.79 10.96 -1.41
C ALA A 27 -0.62 10.71 -0.43
N LEU A 28 -0.57 9.52 0.19
CA LEU A 28 0.48 9.16 1.16
C LEU A 28 1.74 8.62 0.49
N GLU A 29 1.64 8.10 -0.74
CA GLU A 29 2.77 7.50 -1.47
C GLU A 29 4.06 8.33 -1.42
N PRO A 30 4.07 9.65 -1.76
CA PRO A 30 5.30 10.43 -1.76
C PRO A 30 5.95 10.49 -0.37
N ALA A 31 5.14 10.68 0.68
CA ALA A 31 5.63 10.72 2.06
C ALA A 31 6.17 9.35 2.52
N VAL A 32 5.50 8.26 2.16
CA VAL A 32 5.95 6.89 2.45
C VAL A 32 7.28 6.59 1.76
N ARG A 33 7.42 6.96 0.48
CA ARG A 33 8.68 6.80 -0.28
C ARG A 33 9.80 7.62 0.36
N GLN A 34 9.54 8.88 0.67
CA GLN A 34 10.53 9.75 1.30
C GLN A 34 10.95 9.23 2.69
N ALA A 35 10.02 8.70 3.48
CA ALA A 35 10.33 8.09 4.78
C ALA A 35 11.30 6.91 4.63
N CYS A 36 11.08 6.04 3.64
CA CYS A 36 11.99 4.93 3.34
C CYS A 36 13.37 5.42 2.85
N GLN A 37 13.39 6.38 1.92
CA GLN A 37 14.62 6.97 1.37
C GLN A 37 15.47 7.66 2.43
N SER A 38 14.85 8.31 3.41
CA SER A 38 15.57 8.94 4.53
C SER A 38 16.34 7.94 5.42
N ARG A 39 16.03 6.63 5.32
CA ARG A 39 16.76 5.52 5.95
C ARG A 39 17.74 4.81 5.01
N GLY A 40 17.97 5.34 3.81
CA GLY A 40 18.86 4.74 2.81
C GLY A 40 18.25 3.52 2.10
N LEU A 41 16.92 3.37 2.14
CA LEU A 41 16.21 2.35 1.36
C LEU A 41 15.77 2.94 0.02
N GLU A 42 15.83 2.13 -1.03
CA GLU A 42 15.34 2.50 -2.36
C GLU A 42 13.98 1.84 -2.61
N PRO A 43 12.86 2.58 -2.57
CA PRO A 43 11.53 1.99 -2.73
C PRO A 43 11.25 1.68 -4.20
N GLU A 44 10.79 0.46 -4.45
CA GLU A 44 10.50 -0.07 -5.79
C GLU A 44 9.04 0.24 -6.15
N ASP A 45 8.13 -0.66 -5.79
CA ASP A 45 6.71 -0.56 -6.11
C ASP A 45 5.90 -0.09 -4.89
N PHE A 46 4.97 0.83 -5.12
CA PHE A 46 3.90 1.17 -4.18
C PHE A 46 2.57 0.66 -4.74
N VAL A 47 1.80 -0.06 -3.93
CA VAL A 47 0.51 -0.62 -4.33
C VAL A 47 -0.53 -0.27 -3.29
N ALA A 48 -1.55 0.49 -3.69
CA ALA A 48 -2.70 0.81 -2.86
C ALA A 48 -3.91 -0.04 -3.25
N ALA A 49 -4.64 -0.55 -2.25
CA ALA A 49 -5.92 -1.20 -2.49
C ALA A 49 -6.98 -0.17 -2.87
N LEU A 50 -7.73 -0.45 -3.95
CA LEU A 50 -8.90 0.34 -4.34
C LEU A 50 -10.06 0.00 -3.39
N GLY A 51 -10.12 0.64 -2.23
CA GLY A 51 -11.19 0.41 -1.24
C GLY A 51 -11.10 1.31 -0.01
N GLY A 52 -12.23 1.51 0.67
CA GLY A 52 -12.39 2.51 1.74
C GLY A 52 -11.58 2.29 3.02
N GLN A 53 -10.91 1.13 3.18
CA GLN A 53 -10.03 0.87 4.32
C GLN A 53 -8.60 1.35 4.09
N GLY A 54 -8.24 1.77 2.85
CA GLY A 54 -6.98 2.47 2.57
C GLY A 54 -5.70 1.67 2.78
N SER A 55 -5.75 0.33 2.77
CA SER A 55 -4.56 -0.52 2.87
C SER A 55 -3.62 -0.33 1.68
N TRP A 56 -2.31 -0.42 1.91
CA TRP A 56 -1.29 -0.30 0.88
C TRP A 56 -0.03 -1.08 1.25
N LEU A 57 0.87 -1.28 0.29
CA LEU A 57 2.21 -1.80 0.53
C LEU A 57 3.26 -1.06 -0.27
N ILE A 58 4.50 -1.11 0.19
CA ILE A 58 5.67 -0.64 -0.54
C ILE A 58 6.79 -1.67 -0.47
N HIS A 59 7.40 -2.00 -1.62
CA HIS A 59 8.54 -2.91 -1.72
C HIS A 59 9.87 -2.17 -1.71
N PHE A 60 10.90 -2.81 -1.18
CA PHE A 60 12.29 -2.39 -1.30
C PHE A 60 13.20 -3.60 -1.07
N SER A 61 14.49 -3.44 -1.40
CA SER A 61 15.51 -4.46 -1.12
C SER A 61 16.40 -4.03 0.04
N ALA A 62 16.55 -4.89 1.04
CA ALA A 62 17.39 -4.68 2.22
C ALA A 62 18.00 -6.01 2.69
N ASP A 63 19.25 -5.99 3.16
CA ASP A 63 19.98 -7.18 3.62
C ASP A 63 20.05 -8.32 2.59
N GLY A 64 20.09 -7.99 1.29
CA GLY A 64 20.09 -8.96 0.20
C GLY A 64 18.78 -9.73 0.05
N ARG A 65 17.69 -9.26 0.67
CA ARG A 65 16.34 -9.84 0.56
C ARG A 65 15.35 -8.77 0.10
N ARG A 66 14.30 -9.23 -0.57
CA ARG A 66 13.13 -8.38 -0.82
C ARG A 66 12.39 -8.20 0.49
N GLN A 67 12.12 -6.96 0.85
CA GLN A 67 11.31 -6.59 2.00
C GLN A 67 10.12 -5.74 1.55
N ARG A 68 9.13 -5.60 2.43
CA ARG A 68 8.01 -4.69 2.22
C ARG A 68 7.47 -4.16 3.53
N ILE A 69 6.91 -2.96 3.47
CA ILE A 69 6.05 -2.44 4.53
C ILE A 69 4.61 -2.56 4.04
N VAL A 70 3.74 -3.13 4.87
CA VAL A 70 2.31 -3.27 4.62
C VAL A 70 1.55 -2.43 5.62
N TRP A 71 0.69 -1.54 5.14
CA TRP A 71 -0.33 -0.90 5.95
C TRP A 71 -1.62 -1.71 5.90
N ASN A 72 -2.04 -2.20 7.06
CA ASN A 72 -3.34 -2.79 7.26
C ASN A 72 -4.27 -1.74 7.86
N GLY A 73 -5.09 -1.11 7.01
CA GLY A 73 -5.99 -0.05 7.44
C GLY A 73 -7.14 -0.53 8.35
N ARG A 74 -7.47 -1.83 8.30
CA ARG A 74 -8.47 -2.43 9.21
C ARG A 74 -7.97 -2.50 10.64
N GLU A 75 -6.74 -2.99 10.81
CA GLU A 75 -6.10 -3.18 12.11
C GLU A 75 -5.31 -1.95 12.56
N ARG A 76 -5.24 -0.93 11.69
CA ARG A 76 -4.47 0.30 11.87
C ARG A 76 -3.02 0.02 12.26
N ARG A 77 -2.38 -0.86 11.50
CA ARG A 77 -1.05 -1.38 11.82
C ARG A 77 -0.16 -1.39 10.57
N LEU A 78 1.09 -0.97 10.75
CA LEU A 78 2.16 -1.19 9.78
C LEU A 78 2.90 -2.49 10.12
N VAL A 79 3.27 -3.27 9.11
CA VAL A 79 4.04 -4.50 9.27
C VAL A 79 5.22 -4.49 8.31
N LEU A 80 6.43 -4.65 8.83
CA LEU A 80 7.63 -4.90 8.05
C LEU A 80 7.75 -6.41 7.80
N GLN A 81 7.83 -6.81 6.54
CA GLN A 81 7.95 -8.20 6.13
C GLN A 81 9.17 -8.44 5.26
N ALA A 82 9.76 -9.64 5.35
CA ALA A 82 10.81 -10.09 4.46
C ALA A 82 10.37 -11.32 3.65
N ALA A 83 10.85 -11.42 2.41
CA ALA A 83 10.61 -12.58 1.58
C ALA A 83 11.40 -13.80 2.10
N LEU A 84 10.70 -14.93 2.23
CA LEU A 84 11.30 -16.21 2.58
C LEU A 84 11.91 -16.89 1.36
N ARG A 85 13.02 -17.62 1.54
CA ARG A 85 13.68 -18.38 0.46
C ARG A 85 12.78 -19.44 -0.18
N ALA A 86 11.88 -20.04 0.60
CA ALA A 86 10.93 -21.05 0.14
C ALA A 86 9.66 -20.45 -0.51
N GLY A 87 9.59 -19.11 -0.64
CA GLY A 87 8.38 -18.39 -1.01
C GLY A 87 7.56 -17.97 0.22
N GLY A 88 6.74 -16.94 0.03
CA GLY A 88 5.98 -16.30 1.10
C GLY A 88 6.74 -15.15 1.77
N TRP A 89 6.16 -14.66 2.87
CA TRP A 89 6.64 -13.51 3.62
C TRP A 89 6.61 -13.83 5.12
N GLU A 90 7.65 -13.41 5.83
CA GLU A 90 7.72 -13.45 7.30
C GLU A 90 7.56 -12.04 7.86
N ASP A 91 6.84 -11.91 8.98
CA ASP A 91 6.71 -10.66 9.71
C ASP A 91 7.98 -10.44 10.54
N LEU A 92 8.70 -9.36 10.28
CA LEU A 92 9.88 -8.99 11.05
C LEU A 92 9.50 -8.14 12.26
N ARG A 93 8.65 -7.13 12.02
CA ARG A 93 8.23 -6.14 13.02
C ARG A 93 6.86 -5.59 12.66
N ASP A 94 6.13 -5.10 13.66
CA ASP A 94 4.88 -4.39 13.46
C ASP A 94 4.78 -3.14 14.35
N CYS A 95 3.95 -2.19 13.93
CA CYS A 95 3.75 -0.91 14.61
C CYS A 95 2.26 -0.52 14.53
N PRO A 96 1.51 -0.57 15.65
CA PRO A 96 0.14 -0.06 15.68
C PRO A 96 0.14 1.48 15.63
N LEU A 97 -0.75 2.07 14.83
CA LEU A 97 -0.87 3.52 14.67
C LEU A 97 -2.15 4.07 15.30
N ALA A 98 -1.98 5.00 16.25
CA ALA A 98 -3.06 5.76 16.84
C ALA A 98 -3.73 6.74 15.86
N ALA A 99 -2.98 7.19 14.84
CA ALA A 99 -3.45 8.08 13.78
C ALA A 99 -2.91 7.60 12.41
N ALA A 100 -3.78 7.54 11.41
CA ALA A 100 -3.46 7.03 10.07
C ALA A 100 -3.27 8.16 9.04
N ASP A 101 -3.04 9.38 9.50
CA ASP A 101 -2.60 10.50 8.68
C ASP A 101 -1.12 10.37 8.29
N GLU A 102 -0.67 11.27 7.42
CA GLU A 102 0.70 11.29 6.90
C GLU A 102 1.76 11.31 8.00
N ALA A 103 1.61 12.15 9.02
CA ALA A 103 2.61 12.28 10.08
C ALA A 103 2.67 10.99 10.91
N GLY A 104 1.51 10.41 11.24
CA GLY A 104 1.43 9.13 11.93
C GLY A 104 2.07 7.97 11.15
N VAL A 105 1.80 7.90 9.84
CA VAL A 105 2.38 6.88 8.94
C VAL A 105 3.90 7.02 8.82
N VAL A 106 4.40 8.24 8.59
CA VAL A 106 5.85 8.50 8.46
C VAL A 106 6.57 8.16 9.77
N ALA A 107 6.03 8.56 10.92
CA ALA A 107 6.58 8.21 12.23
C ALA A 107 6.56 6.69 12.48
N GLY A 108 5.50 6.00 12.07
CA GLY A 108 5.40 4.54 12.16
C GLY A 108 6.44 3.79 11.31
N ILE A 109 6.67 4.25 10.07
CA ILE A 109 7.71 3.70 9.19
C ILE A 109 9.09 3.90 9.82
N ALA A 110 9.35 5.09 10.36
CA ALA A 110 10.59 5.37 11.08
C ALA A 110 10.83 4.37 12.21
N LEU A 111 9.85 4.20 13.11
CA LEU A 111 9.94 3.25 14.22
C LEU A 111 10.19 1.81 13.76
N LEU A 112 9.48 1.37 12.70
CA LEU A 112 9.63 0.03 12.14
C LEU A 112 11.04 -0.24 11.59
N LEU A 113 11.63 0.75 10.92
CA LEU A 113 12.92 0.62 10.27
C LEU A 113 14.07 0.78 11.27
N ASP A 114 13.93 1.71 12.22
CA ASP A 114 14.94 2.00 13.24
C ASP A 114 14.98 0.89 14.33
N GLY A 115 13.98 0.00 14.35
CA GLY A 115 13.94 -1.19 15.19
C GLY A 115 13.57 -0.95 16.64
N GLY A 116 12.98 0.20 16.94
CA GLY A 116 12.45 0.49 18.26
C GLY A 116 11.16 -0.28 18.53
N THR A 117 11.11 -1.00 19.64
CA THR A 117 9.84 -1.40 20.25
C THR A 117 9.17 -0.13 20.80
N PRO A 118 7.87 0.14 20.55
CA PRO A 118 7.17 1.12 21.37
C PRO A 118 7.18 0.58 22.80
N GLY A 119 7.95 1.25 23.67
CA GLY A 119 7.91 1.04 25.12
C GLY A 119 6.64 1.61 25.73
#